data_AF-A0AAE0EJQ5-F1
#
_entry.id   AF-A0AAE0EJQ5-F1
#
_cell.length_a   1.000
_cell.length_b   1.000
_cell.length_c   1.000
_cell.angle_alpha   90.00
_cell.angle_beta   90.00
_cell.angle_gamma   90.00
#
_symmetry.space_group_name_H-M   'P 1'
#
loop_
_entity.id
_entity.type
_entity.pdbx_description
1 polymer ?
#
loop_
_entity_poly.entity_id
_entity_poly.type
_entity_poly.pdbx_seq_one_letter_code
_entity_poly.pdbx_strand_id
1 'polypeptide(L)'
;MGRSLFLRIGEKVEARDNYFVQRRDSMGRLGLSALQKITLVFRMLAYGCPVDATDEYIKIGESTIIESLKRFCRALVEEFASEYLTSPNAVVVARLLRLVKIVVFQECWVV
;
A
#
# COMPACT_ATOMS: atom_id res chain seq x y z
N MET A 1 -2.82 -5.85 11.97
CA MET A 1 -4.09 -5.33 11.42
C MET A 1 -5.16 -6.40 11.57
N GLY A 2 -6.38 -6.04 12.00
CA GLY A 2 -7.46 -7.03 12.19
C GLY A 2 -7.92 -7.65 10.86
N ARG A 3 -8.22 -8.95 10.86
CA ARG A 3 -8.60 -9.71 9.63
C ARG A 3 -9.84 -9.15 8.94
N SER A 4 -10.85 -8.74 9.71
CA SER A 4 -12.10 -8.15 9.19
C SER A 4 -11.85 -6.83 8.44
N LEU A 5 -11.02 -5.95 9.01
CA LEU A 5 -10.63 -4.70 8.36
C LEU A 5 -9.83 -4.95 7.08
N PHE A 6 -8.95 -5.97 7.08
CA PHE A 6 -8.15 -6.32 5.91
C PHE A 6 -9.01 -6.79 4.74
N LEU A 7 -9.99 -7.65 5.00
CA LEU A 7 -10.92 -8.12 3.98
C LEU A 7 -11.80 -6.98 3.47
N ARG A 8 -12.33 -6.12 4.35
CA ARG A 8 -13.13 -4.95 3.94
C ARG A 8 -12.35 -4.00 3.04
N ILE A 9 -11.08 -3.72 3.36
CA ILE A 9 -10.23 -2.90 2.49
C ILE A 9 -9.98 -3.60 1.15
N GLY A 10 -9.72 -4.91 1.18
CA GLY A 10 -9.56 -5.73 -0.03
C GLY A 10 -10.75 -5.62 -0.98
N GLU A 11 -11.95 -5.85 -0.47
CA GLU A 11 -13.19 -5.79 -1.26
C GLU A 11 -13.44 -4.40 -1.82
N LYS A 12 -13.21 -3.35 -1.03
CA LYS A 12 -13.40 -1.95 -1.47
C LYS A 12 -12.42 -1.53 -2.56
N VAL A 13 -11.15 -1.91 -2.40
CA VAL A 13 -10.11 -1.62 -3.39
C VAL A 13 -10.35 -2.40 -4.69
N GLU A 14 -10.73 -3.67 -4.58
CA GLU A 14 -11.05 -4.51 -5.74
C GLU A 14 -12.28 -4.01 -6.51
N ALA A 15 -13.31 -3.54 -5.81
CA ALA A 15 -14.49 -2.93 -6.42
C ALA A 15 -14.17 -1.59 -7.14
N ARG A 16 -13.12 -0.89 -6.72
CA ARG A 16 -12.77 0.45 -7.24
C ARG A 16 -11.84 0.41 -8.43
N ASP A 17 -10.85 -0.49 -8.43
CA ASP A 17 -9.85 -0.59 -9.49
C ASP A 17 -9.74 -2.01 -10.03
N ASN A 18 -10.07 -2.13 -11.32
CA ASN A 18 -9.96 -3.35 -12.13
C ASN A 18 -8.57 -3.99 -12.13
N TYR A 19 -7.53 -3.24 -11.76
CA TYR A 19 -6.18 -3.75 -11.56
C TYR A 19 -6.09 -4.79 -10.45
N PHE A 20 -6.87 -4.65 -9.38
CA PHE A 20 -6.82 -5.57 -8.24
C PHE A 20 -7.58 -6.86 -8.49
N VAL A 21 -8.58 -6.83 -9.38
CA VAL A 21 -9.31 -8.02 -9.83
C VAL A 21 -8.33 -9.05 -10.38
N GLN A 22 -8.38 -10.27 -9.85
CA GLN A 22 -7.51 -11.34 -10.30
C GLN A 22 -7.91 -11.77 -11.72
N ARG A 23 -6.95 -11.73 -12.65
CA ARG A 23 -7.16 -12.11 -14.06
C ARG A 23 -6.15 -13.17 -14.47
N ARG A 24 -6.49 -13.93 -15.51
CA ARG A 24 -5.55 -14.84 -16.16
C ARG A 24 -4.63 -14.03 -17.09
N ASP A 25 -3.35 -14.39 -17.10
CA ASP A 25 -2.40 -13.83 -18.06
C ASP A 25 -2.64 -14.39 -19.48
N SER A 26 -1.91 -13.89 -20.47
CA SER A 26 -2.00 -14.34 -21.86
C SER A 26 -1.61 -15.82 -22.05
N MET A 27 -0.96 -16.43 -21.04
CA MET A 27 -0.61 -17.86 -20.99
C MET A 27 -1.64 -18.68 -20.20
N GLY A 28 -2.74 -18.07 -19.75
CA GLY A 28 -3.82 -18.73 -19.01
C GLY A 28 -3.54 -18.97 -17.53
N ARG A 29 -2.42 -18.49 -16.97
CA ARG A 29 -2.06 -18.61 -15.55
C ARG A 29 -2.77 -17.55 -14.73
N LEU A 30 -3.22 -17.90 -13.53
CA LEU A 30 -3.81 -16.93 -12.61
C LEU A 30 -2.74 -15.94 -12.14
N GLY A 31 -2.96 -14.65 -12.37
CA GLY A 31 -2.12 -13.58 -11.84
C GLY A 31 -2.29 -13.40 -10.32
N LEU A 32 -1.57 -12.43 -9.75
CA LEU A 32 -1.67 -12.11 -8.32
C LEU A 32 -3.09 -11.68 -7.93
N SER A 33 -3.58 -12.20 -6.80
CA SER A 33 -4.88 -11.82 -6.25
C SER A 33 -4.84 -10.42 -5.64
N ALA A 34 -6.03 -9.80 -5.47
CA ALA A 34 -6.16 -8.51 -4.80
C ALA A 34 -5.51 -8.51 -3.42
N LEU A 35 -5.77 -9.55 -2.62
CA LEU A 35 -5.22 -9.68 -1.27
C LEU A 35 -3.69 -9.86 -1.27
N GLN A 36 -3.12 -10.56 -2.25
CA GLN A 36 -1.66 -10.66 -2.40
C GLN A 36 -1.06 -9.29 -2.71
N LYS A 37 -1.61 -8.56 -3.69
CA LYS A 37 -1.16 -7.19 -4.03
C LYS A 37 -1.25 -6.25 -2.84
N ILE A 38 -2.36 -6.28 -2.10
CA ILE A 38 -2.58 -5.44 -0.92
C ILE A 38 -1.63 -5.83 0.22
N THR A 39 -1.36 -7.13 0.41
CA THR A 39 -0.37 -7.59 1.40
C THR A 39 1.01 -7.04 1.08
N LEU A 40 1.43 -7.07 -0.18
CA LEU A 40 2.70 -6.51 -0.63
C LEU A 40 2.76 -5.01 -0.35
N VAL A 41 1.68 -4.28 -0.61
CA VAL A 41 1.56 -2.84 -0.31
C VAL A 41 1.70 -2.57 1.19
N PHE A 42 0.99 -3.29 2.05
CA PHE A 42 1.12 -3.11 3.50
C PHE A 42 2.52 -3.47 4.02
N ARG A 43 3.15 -4.50 3.47
CA ARG A 43 4.53 -4.85 3.80
C ARG A 43 5.50 -3.75 3.38
N MET A 44 5.35 -3.20 2.18
CA MET A 44 6.13 -2.06 1.68
C MET A 44 5.96 -0.83 2.57
N LEU A 45 4.74 -0.55 3.03
CA LEU A 45 4.46 0.57 3.95
C LEU A 45 5.03 0.35 5.36
N ALA A 46 5.08 -0.89 5.83
CA ALA A 46 5.56 -1.22 7.17
C ALA A 46 7.09 -1.27 7.27
N TYR A 47 7.76 -1.79 6.24
CA TYR A 47 9.20 -2.05 6.26
C TYR A 47 10.01 -1.12 5.35
N GLY A 48 9.37 -0.33 4.49
CA GLY A 48 10.05 0.44 3.45
C GLY A 48 10.43 -0.41 2.24
N CYS A 49 11.07 0.20 1.22
CA CYS A 49 11.56 -0.52 0.05
C CYS A 49 12.68 -1.47 0.47
N PRO A 50 12.53 -2.80 0.34
CA PRO A 50 13.60 -3.68 0.70
C PRO A 50 14.57 -3.77 -0.48
N VAL A 51 15.76 -3.21 -0.30
CA VAL A 51 16.89 -3.48 -1.21
C VAL A 51 17.32 -4.96 -1.13
N ASP A 52 16.91 -5.71 -0.08
CA ASP A 52 17.42 -7.07 0.19
C ASP A 52 16.41 -8.07 0.83
N ALA A 53 15.11 -7.77 0.89
CA ALA A 53 14.18 -8.63 1.65
C ALA A 53 13.54 -9.74 0.79
N THR A 54 14.17 -10.90 0.84
CA THR A 54 13.60 -12.27 0.75
C THR A 54 13.16 -12.80 -0.62
N ASP A 55 13.61 -14.03 -0.92
CA ASP A 55 13.37 -14.84 -2.13
C ASP A 55 11.90 -14.93 -2.61
N GLU A 56 10.92 -14.68 -1.73
CA GLU A 56 9.50 -14.68 -2.09
C GLU A 56 9.10 -13.41 -2.87
N TYR A 57 9.78 -12.28 -2.61
CA TYR A 57 9.63 -11.01 -3.32
C TYR A 57 10.32 -11.02 -4.68
N ILE A 58 11.45 -11.74 -4.82
CA ILE A 58 12.26 -11.76 -6.06
C ILE A 58 11.45 -12.24 -7.28
N LYS A 59 10.37 -13.02 -7.06
CA LYS A 59 9.46 -13.45 -8.13
C LYS A 59 8.44 -12.39 -8.55
N ILE A 60 8.23 -11.34 -7.77
CA ILE A 60 7.29 -10.25 -8.04
C ILE A 60 8.10 -8.96 -8.22
N GLY A 61 8.18 -8.48 -9.46
CA GLY A 61 9.01 -7.32 -9.77
C GLY A 61 8.63 -6.08 -8.95
N GLU A 62 9.64 -5.34 -8.49
CA GLU A 62 9.51 -4.08 -7.74
C GLU A 62 8.53 -3.10 -8.40
N SER A 63 8.56 -3.03 -9.73
CA SER A 63 7.62 -2.24 -10.54
C SER A 63 6.15 -2.58 -10.28
N THR A 64 5.82 -3.85 -10.05
CA THR A 64 4.46 -4.31 -9.75
C THR A 64 4.01 -3.81 -8.38
N ILE A 65 4.94 -3.72 -7.43
CA ILE A 65 4.65 -3.36 -6.05
C ILE A 65 4.53 -1.84 -5.91
N ILE A 66 5.40 -1.09 -6.57
CA ILE A 66 5.29 0.37 -6.69
C ILE A 66 3.98 0.75 -7.39
N GLU A 67 3.61 0.07 -8.47
CA GLU A 67 2.36 0.34 -9.19
C GLU A 67 1.13 -0.02 -8.33
N SER A 68 1.17 -1.17 -7.66
CA SER A 68 0.12 -1.57 -6.71
C SER A 68 -0.03 -0.55 -5.58
N LEU A 69 1.08 -0.04 -5.04
CA LEU A 69 1.08 0.97 -3.99
C LEU A 69 0.42 2.27 -4.46
N LYS A 70 0.79 2.78 -5.65
CA LYS A 70 0.19 4.00 -6.21
C LYS A 70 -1.32 3.88 -6.37
N ARG A 71 -1.79 2.77 -6.97
CA ARG A 71 -3.21 2.51 -7.20
C ARG A 71 -3.97 2.28 -5.89
N PHE A 72 -3.37 1.57 -4.95
CA PHE A 72 -3.92 1.35 -3.63
C PHE A 72 -4.12 2.66 -2.86
N CYS A 73 -3.09 3.52 -2.83
CA CYS A 73 -3.19 4.83 -2.18
C CYS A 73 -4.28 5.69 -2.82
N ARG A 74 -4.39 5.69 -4.15
CA ARG A 74 -5.47 6.39 -4.85
C ARG A 74 -6.85 5.87 -4.47
N ALA A 75 -7.04 4.55 -4.51
CA ALA A 75 -8.31 3.92 -4.15
C ALA A 75 -8.69 4.19 -2.68
N LEU A 76 -7.71 4.16 -1.78
CA LEU A 76 -7.93 4.51 -0.37
C LEU A 76 -8.32 5.98 -0.18
N VAL A 77 -7.63 6.91 -0.85
CA VAL A 77 -7.99 8.34 -0.76
C VAL A 77 -9.39 8.55 -1.32
N GLU A 78 -9.74 7.97 -2.45
CA GLU A 78 -11.09 8.15 -3.01
C GLU A 78 -12.21 7.56 -2.12
N GLU A 79 -11.98 6.41 -1.49
CA GLU A 79 -12.99 5.72 -0.69
C GLU A 79 -13.07 6.24 0.76
N PHE A 80 -11.92 6.56 1.35
CA PHE A 80 -11.79 6.86 2.78
C PHE A 80 -11.42 8.31 3.06
N ALA A 81 -11.19 9.16 2.06
CA ALA A 81 -10.84 10.56 2.34
C ALA A 81 -11.94 11.29 3.11
N SER A 82 -13.21 11.07 2.80
CA SER A 82 -14.30 11.73 3.51
C SER A 82 -14.41 11.28 4.96
N GLU A 83 -14.17 10.00 5.24
CA GLU A 83 -14.31 9.38 6.57
C GLU A 83 -13.07 9.59 7.46
N TYR A 84 -11.86 9.56 6.88
CA TYR A 84 -10.59 9.57 7.62
C TYR A 84 -9.66 10.74 7.26
N LEU A 85 -9.79 11.34 6.08
CA LEU A 85 -9.04 12.54 5.66
C LEU A 85 -9.96 13.76 5.67
N THR A 86 -10.67 13.98 6.77
CA THR A 86 -11.31 15.28 7.03
C THR A 86 -10.26 16.38 6.83
N SER A 87 -10.65 17.45 6.14
CA SER A 87 -9.81 18.63 5.83
C SER A 87 -8.79 18.88 6.95
N PRO A 88 -7.49 18.92 6.64
CA PRO A 88 -6.45 18.91 7.65
C PRO A 88 -6.65 20.04 8.67
N ASN A 89 -7.15 19.69 9.85
CA ASN A 89 -7.15 20.63 10.97
C ASN A 89 -5.68 20.92 11.30
N ALA A 90 -5.34 22.17 11.63
CA ALA A 90 -3.98 22.59 11.97
C ALA A 90 -3.31 21.66 13.01
N VAL A 91 -4.11 21.06 13.90
CA VAL A 91 -3.67 20.06 14.89
C VAL A 91 -3.21 18.74 14.25
N VAL A 92 -3.93 18.24 13.24
CA VAL A 92 -3.58 17.00 12.53
C VAL A 92 -2.32 17.23 11.69
N VAL A 93 -2.23 18.38 11.01
CA VAL A 93 -1.03 18.77 10.24
C VAL A 93 0.19 18.92 11.16
N ALA A 94 0.06 19.60 12.30
CA ALA A 94 1.15 19.77 13.25
C ALA A 94 1.62 18.43 13.85
N ARG A 95 0.70 17.49 14.09
CA ARG A 95 1.04 16.13 14.54
C ARG A 95 1.72 15.31 13.45
N LEU A 96 1.22 15.33 12.22
CA LEU A 96 1.85 14.67 11.08
C LEU A 96 3.25 15.22 10.80
N LEU A 97 3.42 16.55 10.80
CA LEU A 97 4.74 17.18 10.64
C LEU A 97 5.71 16.79 11.77
N ARG A 98 5.21 16.60 13.00
CA ARG A 98 6.03 16.13 14.12
C ARG A 98 6.42 14.65 13.97
N LEU A 99 5.50 13.79 13.54
CA LEU A 99 5.75 12.37 13.32
C LEU A 99 6.68 12.12 12.13
N VAL A 100 6.46 12.82 11.00
CA VAL A 100 7.33 12.74 9.82
C VAL A 100 8.73 13.26 10.13
N LYS A 101 8.86 14.32 10.94
CA LYS A 101 10.18 14.75 11.44
C LYS A 101 10.87 13.69 12.29
N ILE A 102 10.15 12.87 13.04
CA ILE A 102 10.76 11.80 13.84
C ILE A 102 11.21 10.64 12.95
N VAL A 103 10.41 10.24 11.96
CA VAL A 103 10.74 9.11 11.07
C VAL A 103 11.82 9.47 10.05
N VAL A 104 11.81 10.69 9.51
CA VAL A 104 12.81 11.12 8.51
C VAL A 104 14.17 11.42 9.14
N PHE A 105 14.24 11.74 10.44
CA PHE A 105 15.51 12.08 11.10
C PHE A 105 16.29 10.86 11.61
N GLN A 106 15.73 9.64 11.52
CA GLN A 106 16.43 8.43 11.97
C GLN A 106 17.07 7.64 10.82
N GLU A 107 16.76 7.95 9.55
CA GLU A 107 17.25 7.23 8.36
C GLU A 107 18.06 8.12 7.40
N CYS A 108 18.59 9.25 7.88
CA CYS A 108 19.44 10.14 7.08
C CYS A 108 20.69 10.56 7.85
N TRP A 109 21.53 9.59 8.20
CA TRP A 109 23.01 9.59 8.28
C TRP A 109 23.34 8.10 8.45
N VAL A 110 23.94 7.39 7.49
CA VAL A 110 25.36 7.44 7.17
C VAL A 110 25.53 6.87 5.75
N VAL A 111 26.02 7.72 4.86
CA VAL A 111 26.95 7.34 3.79
C VAL A 111 28.28 6.95 4.45
#